data_AF-A0A1C6TQ69-F1
#
_entry.id   AF-A0A1C6TQ69-F1
#
_cell.length_a   1.000
_cell.length_b   1.000
_cell.length_c   1.000
_cell.angle_alpha   90.00
_cell.angle_beta   90.00
_cell.angle_gamma   90.00
#
_symmetry.space_group_name_H-M   'P 1'
#
loop_
_entity.id
_entity.type
_entity.pdbx_description
1 polymer ?
#
loop_
_entity_poly.entity_id
_entity_poly.type
_entity_poly.pdbx_seq_one_letter_code
_entity_poly.pdbx_strand_id
1 'polypeptide(L)'
;MNKRFADASWGPWIAMAAAVILTAKGEFDLAVAAHFSQWIAWMFPVMLDVYVITAFHRRRWKDMVVGMLLMIFCQVAVHLLPVYITEGEEVPWGLVVAVACIAPIVVVRVKILTGRTGKEIAAQEEAAQRAEEVRVARAETAAARAAQAEAEAVARAETARAEAEAAARVKAETRVAEAETRARSEAETRAEIEADAEAEIAGHARAATEAREAARVAEQRANAAVEAARLAEGRLAEARDAADRAAAARVLAEHTASEQVRVLTEAAEQAERDYQQALAEARYTAQAAQDRAAELDETVRALRAQLDEAQRFAERQATARAYAEQESQAIKDARDGLVNELERTRRALARAQEKAEISGGRQPEIVRPATRKSLAPVPAQLPPGLPEVETVKPEKVAAILIARAENPDARQADLAEITGISDRTIRKVLNAVPAEIVGRVRELTDGRVA
;
A
#
# COMPACT_ATOMS: atom_id res chain seq x y z
N MET A 1 149.29 12.22 -2.89
CA MET A 1 148.33 11.96 -4.00
C MET A 1 147.11 11.22 -3.47
N ASN A 2 146.00 11.28 -4.19
CA ASN A 2 144.65 11.07 -3.63
C ASN A 2 144.32 9.61 -3.27
N LYS A 3 143.97 9.38 -2.00
CA LYS A 3 143.09 8.28 -1.55
C LYS A 3 141.97 8.86 -0.65
N ARG A 4 141.12 9.70 -1.25
CA ARG A 4 139.99 10.36 -0.54
C ARG A 4 138.71 10.48 -1.39
N PHE A 5 138.58 9.65 -2.42
CA PHE A 5 137.45 9.62 -3.37
C PHE A 5 136.90 8.20 -3.63
N ALA A 6 137.34 7.19 -2.87
CA ALA A 6 137.01 5.77 -3.13
C ALA A 6 135.83 5.23 -2.30
N ASP A 7 135.60 5.75 -1.09
CA ASP A 7 134.53 5.28 -0.18
C ASP A 7 133.26 6.16 -0.21
N ALA A 8 133.20 7.10 -1.16
CA ALA A 8 131.99 7.86 -1.45
C ALA A 8 131.01 6.96 -2.23
N SER A 9 130.15 6.24 -1.52
CA SER A 9 129.08 5.44 -2.13
C SER A 9 128.00 6.35 -2.72
N TRP A 10 128.25 6.85 -3.95
CA TRP A 10 127.27 7.64 -4.71
C TRP A 10 126.02 6.82 -5.07
N GLY A 11 126.14 5.50 -5.22
CA GLY A 11 125.03 4.60 -5.59
C GLY A 11 123.76 4.79 -4.74
N PRO A 12 123.82 4.64 -3.40
CA PRO A 12 122.70 4.94 -2.50
C PRO A 12 122.07 6.34 -2.69
N TRP A 13 122.88 7.38 -2.91
CA TRP A 13 122.38 8.75 -3.10
C TRP A 13 121.73 8.95 -4.47
N ILE A 14 122.30 8.39 -5.54
CA ILE A 14 121.75 8.42 -6.90
C ILE A 14 120.45 7.61 -6.95
N ALA A 15 120.42 6.43 -6.33
CA ALA A 15 119.21 5.60 -6.23
C ALA A 15 118.09 6.29 -5.44
N MET A 16 118.41 6.98 -4.34
CA MET A 16 117.44 7.76 -3.57
C MET A 16 116.93 8.98 -4.36
N ALA A 17 117.82 9.71 -5.06
CA ALA A 17 117.42 10.84 -5.90
C ALA A 17 116.55 10.41 -7.09
N ALA A 18 116.91 9.31 -7.76
CA ALA A 18 116.12 8.74 -8.85
C ALA A 18 114.74 8.25 -8.37
N ALA A 19 114.66 7.63 -7.18
CA ALA A 19 113.39 7.24 -6.58
C ALA A 19 112.51 8.47 -6.30
N VAL A 20 113.03 9.51 -5.64
CA VAL A 20 112.27 10.74 -5.33
C VAL A 20 111.79 11.46 -6.61
N ILE A 21 112.63 11.55 -7.65
CA ILE A 21 112.22 12.16 -8.94
C ILE A 21 111.10 11.34 -9.60
N LEU A 22 111.15 10.01 -9.52
CA LEU A 22 110.13 9.11 -10.07
C LEU A 22 108.79 9.24 -9.31
N THR A 23 108.82 9.23 -7.97
CA THR A 23 107.60 9.37 -7.16
C THR A 23 106.99 10.76 -7.31
N ALA A 24 107.82 11.81 -7.29
CA ALA A 24 107.37 13.18 -7.46
C ALA A 24 106.73 13.45 -8.84
N LYS A 25 107.22 12.80 -9.91
CA LYS A 25 106.55 12.86 -11.23
C LYS A 25 105.16 12.22 -11.18
N GLY A 26 105.04 11.01 -10.62
CA GLY A 26 103.73 10.35 -10.51
C GLY A 26 102.74 11.21 -9.72
N GLU A 27 103.15 11.67 -8.53
CA GLU A 27 102.33 12.52 -7.67
C GLU A 27 101.94 13.87 -8.33
N PHE A 28 102.81 14.46 -9.16
CA PHE A 28 102.45 15.61 -10.00
C PHE A 28 101.39 15.25 -11.06
N ASP A 29 101.58 14.15 -11.80
CA ASP A 29 100.63 13.70 -12.81
C ASP A 29 99.25 13.38 -12.19
N LEU A 30 99.21 12.86 -10.95
CA LEU A 30 97.98 12.65 -10.18
C LEU A 30 97.24 13.96 -9.91
N ALA A 31 97.96 14.99 -9.46
CA ALA A 31 97.37 16.29 -9.15
C ALA A 31 96.82 16.96 -10.43
N VAL A 32 97.52 16.87 -11.55
CA VAL A 32 97.00 17.36 -12.86
C VAL A 32 95.75 16.57 -13.28
N ALA A 33 95.74 15.24 -13.13
CA ALA A 33 94.56 14.42 -13.42
C ALA A 33 93.37 14.72 -12.49
N ALA A 34 93.63 15.09 -11.23
CA ALA A 34 92.64 15.57 -10.26
C ALA A 34 92.26 17.06 -10.46
N HIS A 35 92.47 17.61 -11.66
CA HIS A 35 92.13 18.98 -12.07
C HIS A 35 92.83 20.12 -11.30
N PHE A 36 93.92 19.86 -10.56
CA PHE A 36 94.76 20.96 -10.06
C PHE A 36 95.48 21.65 -11.22
N SER A 37 95.59 22.98 -11.17
CA SER A 37 96.37 23.71 -12.17
C SER A 37 97.84 23.33 -12.10
N GLN A 38 98.53 23.28 -13.24
CA GLN A 38 99.95 22.88 -13.31
C GLN A 38 100.86 23.75 -12.41
N TRP A 39 100.48 25.01 -12.18
CA TRP A 39 101.14 25.94 -11.25
C TRP A 39 101.00 25.59 -9.77
N ILE A 40 100.04 24.75 -9.39
CA ILE A 40 99.81 24.29 -8.02
C ILE A 40 100.16 22.80 -7.86
N ALA A 41 99.99 21.99 -8.91
CA ALA A 41 100.22 20.54 -8.89
C ALA A 41 101.61 20.13 -8.40
N TRP A 42 102.67 20.92 -8.64
CA TRP A 42 104.03 20.64 -8.16
C TRP A 42 104.19 20.74 -6.63
N MET A 43 103.28 21.44 -5.93
CA MET A 43 103.32 21.51 -4.46
C MET A 43 102.84 20.21 -3.80
N PHE A 44 102.08 19.38 -4.50
CA PHE A 44 101.53 18.12 -3.97
C PHE A 44 102.63 17.10 -3.57
N PRO A 45 103.59 16.72 -4.46
CA PRO A 45 104.69 15.85 -4.06
C PRO A 45 105.59 16.48 -2.98
N VAL A 46 105.85 17.79 -3.04
CA VAL A 46 106.68 18.48 -2.03
C VAL A 46 106.07 18.39 -0.64
N MET A 47 104.73 18.49 -0.52
CA MET A 47 104.02 18.30 0.75
C MET A 47 104.16 16.85 1.27
N LEU A 48 104.06 15.85 0.38
CA LEU A 48 104.21 14.43 0.71
C LEU A 48 105.63 14.10 1.19
N ASP A 49 106.65 14.47 0.42
CA ASP A 49 108.06 14.26 0.78
C ASP A 49 108.40 14.91 2.12
N VAL A 50 107.97 16.15 2.36
CA VAL A 50 108.22 16.85 3.64
C VAL A 50 107.55 16.12 4.82
N TYR A 51 106.33 15.61 4.66
CA TYR A 51 105.66 14.82 5.69
C TYR A 51 106.44 13.53 6.00
N VAL A 52 106.82 12.78 4.96
CA VAL A 52 107.55 11.51 5.08
C VAL A 52 108.94 11.71 5.70
N ILE A 53 109.70 12.72 5.25
CA ILE A 53 111.00 13.09 5.81
C ILE A 53 110.88 13.45 7.30
N THR A 54 109.85 14.21 7.67
CA THR A 54 109.61 14.62 9.07
C THR A 54 109.23 13.43 9.96
N ALA A 55 108.39 12.52 9.47
CA ALA A 55 108.03 11.28 10.17
C ALA A 55 109.26 10.39 10.42
N PHE A 56 110.12 10.20 9.40
CA PHE A 56 111.39 9.50 9.56
C PHE A 56 112.32 10.18 10.58
N HIS A 57 112.42 11.51 10.56
CA HIS A 57 113.31 12.24 11.48
C HIS A 57 112.87 12.11 12.95
N ARG A 58 111.55 12.03 13.20
CA ARG A 58 110.97 11.79 14.52
C ARG A 58 111.08 10.34 15.01
N ARG A 59 111.54 9.40 14.17
CA ARG A 59 111.66 7.94 14.44
C ARG A 59 110.37 7.28 14.98
N ARG A 60 109.21 7.89 14.77
CA ARG A 60 107.91 7.34 15.19
C ARG A 60 107.45 6.32 14.16
N TRP A 61 107.50 5.04 14.53
CA TRP A 61 107.19 3.94 13.62
C TRP A 61 105.79 4.03 13.00
N LYS A 62 104.78 4.49 13.76
CA LYS A 62 103.41 4.71 13.27
C LYS A 62 103.38 5.77 12.15
N ASP A 63 103.88 6.97 12.46
CA ASP A 63 103.94 8.11 11.53
C ASP A 63 104.71 7.74 10.24
N MET A 64 105.80 6.97 10.37
CA MET A 64 106.62 6.46 9.27
C MET A 64 105.87 5.47 8.36
N VAL A 65 105.07 4.56 8.95
CA VAL A 65 104.21 3.61 8.19
C VAL A 65 103.09 4.37 7.47
N VAL A 66 102.45 5.35 8.11
CA VAL A 66 101.40 6.18 7.49
C VAL A 66 101.94 6.92 6.27
N GLY A 67 103.10 7.58 6.38
CA GLY A 67 103.71 8.29 5.25
C GLY A 67 104.07 7.37 4.08
N MET A 68 104.61 6.17 4.37
CA MET A 68 104.95 5.18 3.35
C MET A 68 103.71 4.66 2.60
N LEU A 69 102.61 4.36 3.32
CA LEU A 69 101.36 3.91 2.71
C LEU A 69 100.75 4.98 1.80
N LEU A 70 100.86 6.26 2.18
CA LEU A 70 100.32 7.38 1.41
C LEU A 70 101.04 7.57 0.06
N MET A 71 102.38 7.49 0.03
CA MET A 71 103.15 7.53 -1.23
C MET A 71 102.81 6.34 -2.15
N ILE A 72 102.67 5.13 -1.59
CA ILE A 72 102.28 3.93 -2.36
C ILE A 72 100.89 4.14 -2.99
N PHE A 73 99.92 4.64 -2.22
CA PHE A 73 98.58 4.91 -2.70
C PHE A 73 98.57 5.89 -3.88
N CYS A 74 99.32 6.99 -3.80
CA CYS A 74 99.42 7.96 -4.89
C CYS A 74 100.00 7.32 -6.17
N GLN A 75 101.10 6.56 -6.07
CA GLN A 75 101.70 5.89 -7.23
C GLN A 75 100.78 4.83 -7.87
N VAL A 76 100.01 4.10 -7.05
CA VAL A 76 98.98 3.17 -7.54
C VAL A 76 97.85 3.92 -8.26
N ALA A 77 97.36 5.02 -7.70
CA ALA A 77 96.28 5.81 -8.29
C ALA A 77 96.67 6.39 -9.66
N VAL A 78 97.88 6.92 -9.82
CA VAL A 78 98.41 7.47 -11.09
C VAL A 78 98.35 6.49 -12.23
N HIS A 79 98.72 5.24 -11.97
CA HIS A 79 98.88 4.23 -13.02
C HIS A 79 97.62 3.39 -13.25
N LEU A 80 96.69 3.35 -12.28
CA LEU A 80 95.36 2.75 -12.50
C LEU A 80 94.36 3.72 -13.14
N LEU A 81 94.45 5.04 -12.89
CA LEU A 81 93.48 6.01 -13.39
C LEU A 81 93.35 6.02 -14.94
N PRO A 82 94.43 5.94 -15.74
CA PRO A 82 94.32 5.77 -17.19
C PRO A 82 93.66 4.44 -17.58
N VAL A 83 94.06 3.33 -16.94
CA VAL A 83 93.58 1.97 -17.23
C VAL A 83 92.06 1.83 -17.02
N TYR A 84 91.48 2.59 -16.09
CA TYR A 84 90.03 2.63 -15.86
C TYR A 84 89.27 3.67 -16.71
N ILE A 85 89.96 4.52 -17.50
CA ILE A 85 89.34 5.59 -18.30
C ILE A 85 89.42 5.29 -19.81
N THR A 86 90.44 4.56 -20.28
CA THR A 86 90.55 4.15 -21.70
C THR A 86 90.10 2.70 -21.88
N GLU A 87 88.88 2.50 -22.38
CA GLU A 87 88.39 1.18 -22.80
C GLU A 87 89.25 0.66 -23.97
N GLY A 88 90.00 -0.43 -23.76
CA GLY A 88 90.74 -1.07 -24.85
C GLY A 88 91.78 -2.15 -24.49
N GLU A 89 92.44 -2.08 -23.33
CA GLU A 89 93.57 -2.98 -23.04
C GLU A 89 93.61 -3.45 -21.57
N GLU A 90 93.51 -4.76 -21.33
CA GLU A 90 93.50 -5.35 -19.98
C GLU A 90 94.91 -5.40 -19.36
N VAL A 91 95.45 -4.25 -18.95
CA VAL A 91 96.69 -4.20 -18.16
C VAL A 91 96.42 -4.82 -16.77
N PRO A 92 97.11 -5.90 -16.37
CA PRO A 92 96.83 -6.57 -15.10
C PRO A 92 97.21 -5.69 -13.92
N TRP A 93 96.20 -5.12 -13.24
CA TRP A 93 96.34 -4.14 -12.15
C TRP A 93 97.31 -4.57 -11.04
N GLY A 94 97.43 -5.86 -10.76
CA GLY A 94 98.38 -6.39 -9.77
C GLY A 94 99.85 -6.12 -10.12
N LEU A 95 100.20 -6.07 -11.41
CA LEU A 95 101.55 -5.71 -11.88
C LEU A 95 101.84 -4.22 -11.62
N VAL A 96 100.84 -3.35 -11.87
CA VAL A 96 100.92 -1.92 -11.58
C VAL A 96 101.17 -1.66 -10.09
N VAL A 97 100.41 -2.34 -9.21
CA VAL A 97 100.59 -2.25 -7.76
C VAL A 97 101.96 -2.79 -7.33
N ALA A 98 102.42 -3.91 -7.91
CA ALA A 98 103.73 -4.48 -7.59
C ALA A 98 104.89 -3.52 -7.94
N VAL A 99 104.83 -2.86 -9.11
CA VAL A 99 105.86 -1.90 -9.53
C VAL A 99 105.83 -0.63 -8.67
N ALA A 100 104.65 -0.08 -8.37
CA ALA A 100 104.49 1.09 -7.50
C ALA A 100 105.05 0.89 -6.09
N CYS A 101 105.09 -0.35 -5.58
CA CYS A 101 105.66 -0.64 -4.26
C CYS A 101 107.20 -0.59 -4.23
N ILE A 102 107.90 -0.65 -5.37
CA ILE A 102 109.37 -0.83 -5.40
C ILE A 102 110.11 0.41 -4.87
N ALA A 103 109.75 1.61 -5.32
CA ALA A 103 110.48 2.83 -4.96
C ALA A 103 110.45 3.13 -3.43
N PRO A 104 109.28 3.10 -2.74
CA PRO A 104 109.23 3.27 -1.28
C PRO A 104 110.03 2.22 -0.50
N ILE A 105 110.01 0.95 -0.94
CA ILE A 105 110.77 -0.14 -0.28
C ILE A 105 112.29 0.08 -0.40
N VAL A 106 112.77 0.53 -1.56
CA VAL A 106 114.20 0.87 -1.77
C VAL A 106 114.63 2.01 -0.84
N VAL A 107 113.84 3.07 -0.70
CA VAL A 107 114.13 4.21 0.20
C VAL A 107 114.25 3.75 1.65
N VAL A 108 113.31 2.93 2.14
CA VAL A 108 113.38 2.34 3.49
C VAL A 108 114.64 1.48 3.67
N ARG A 109 114.97 0.64 2.69
CA ARG A 109 116.12 -0.27 2.76
C ARG A 109 117.46 0.48 2.80
N VAL A 110 117.62 1.50 1.97
CA VAL A 110 118.81 2.38 1.95
C VAL A 110 119.00 3.09 3.30
N LYS A 111 117.90 3.54 3.91
CA LYS A 111 117.93 4.26 5.20
C LYS A 111 118.27 3.37 6.39
N ILE A 112 117.90 2.09 6.35
CA ILE A 112 118.30 1.10 7.36
C ILE A 112 119.80 0.77 7.25
N LEU A 113 120.32 0.64 6.02
CA LEU A 113 121.71 0.27 5.76
C LEU A 113 122.73 1.40 6.05
N THR A 114 122.28 2.65 6.17
CA THR A 114 123.13 3.82 6.45
C THR A 114 123.13 4.26 7.93
N GLY A 115 122.46 3.52 8.82
CA GLY A 115 122.06 4.00 10.15
C GLY A 115 122.89 3.57 11.38
N ARG A 116 124.12 3.04 11.24
CA ARG A 116 124.97 2.64 12.38
C ARG A 116 126.43 3.08 12.20
N THR A 117 127.06 3.58 13.26
CA THR A 117 128.44 4.11 13.25
C THR A 117 129.23 3.59 14.45
N GLY A 118 130.43 3.04 14.21
CA GLY A 118 131.18 2.23 15.18
C GLY A 118 131.74 2.90 16.45
N LYS A 119 131.30 4.12 16.81
CA LYS A 119 131.69 4.78 18.08
C LYS A 119 130.89 4.29 19.29
N GLU A 120 129.71 3.70 19.09
CA GLU A 120 128.90 3.15 20.20
C GLU A 120 129.47 1.84 20.76
N ILE A 121 130.24 1.09 19.97
CA ILE A 121 130.78 -0.23 20.35
C ILE A 121 131.93 -0.09 21.36
N ALA A 122 132.89 0.81 21.10
CA ALA A 122 134.06 1.00 21.98
C ALA A 122 133.69 1.49 23.40
N ALA A 123 132.58 2.23 23.54
CA ALA A 123 132.07 2.67 24.84
C ALA A 123 131.49 1.54 25.70
N GLN A 124 131.23 0.37 25.09
CA GLN A 124 130.59 -0.76 25.76
C GLN A 124 131.59 -1.68 26.47
N GLU A 125 132.85 -1.73 26.00
CA GLU A 125 133.90 -2.59 26.56
C GLU A 125 134.51 -2.02 27.85
N GLU A 126 134.77 -0.71 27.92
CA GLU A 126 135.30 -0.08 29.15
C GLU A 126 134.26 -0.11 30.30
N ALA A 127 132.97 -0.06 29.95
CA ALA A 127 131.88 -0.23 30.91
C ALA A 127 131.82 -1.65 31.49
N ALA A 128 132.20 -2.68 30.73
CA ALA A 128 132.17 -4.07 31.17
C ALA A 128 133.19 -4.37 32.28
N GLN A 129 134.38 -3.76 32.24
CA GLN A 129 135.42 -4.02 33.24
C GLN A 129 135.04 -3.45 34.62
N ARG A 130 134.55 -2.19 34.67
CA ARG A 130 134.03 -1.61 35.93
C ARG A 130 132.72 -2.25 36.39
N ALA A 131 131.98 -2.90 35.48
CA ALA A 131 130.81 -3.68 35.87
C ALA A 131 131.17 -4.96 36.65
N GLU A 132 132.36 -5.54 36.49
CA GLU A 132 132.74 -6.82 37.08
C GLU A 132 133.09 -6.74 38.57
N GLU A 133 133.89 -5.75 39.00
CA GLU A 133 134.15 -5.51 40.43
C GLU A 133 132.84 -5.13 41.15
N VAL A 134 132.01 -4.33 40.48
CA VAL A 134 130.65 -4.03 40.91
C VAL A 134 129.74 -5.26 40.86
N ARG A 135 130.00 -6.27 40.02
CA ARG A 135 129.21 -7.51 39.92
C ARG A 135 129.41 -8.40 41.15
N VAL A 136 130.60 -8.44 41.74
CA VAL A 136 130.83 -9.21 42.98
C VAL A 136 130.11 -8.55 44.16
N ALA A 137 130.31 -7.25 44.41
CA ALA A 137 129.61 -6.53 45.48
C ALA A 137 128.08 -6.45 45.25
N ARG A 138 127.63 -6.42 43.98
CA ARG A 138 126.22 -6.57 43.63
C ARG A 138 125.73 -8.01 43.70
N ALA A 139 126.56 -9.05 43.62
CA ALA A 139 126.07 -10.43 43.73
C ALA A 139 125.55 -10.70 45.14
N GLU A 140 126.26 -10.25 46.18
CA GLU A 140 125.83 -10.41 47.57
C GLU A 140 124.61 -9.53 47.89
N THR A 141 124.62 -8.25 47.48
CA THR A 141 123.45 -7.37 47.69
C THR A 141 122.27 -7.70 46.76
N ALA A 142 122.48 -8.34 45.61
CA ALA A 142 121.42 -8.87 44.76
C ALA A 142 120.92 -10.23 45.24
N ALA A 143 121.71 -11.06 45.92
CA ALA A 143 121.20 -12.26 46.59
C ALA A 143 120.25 -11.88 47.72
N ALA A 144 120.65 -10.92 48.58
CA ALA A 144 119.78 -10.39 49.63
C ALA A 144 118.52 -9.71 49.05
N ARG A 145 118.67 -8.89 48.01
CA ARG A 145 117.53 -8.24 47.34
C ARG A 145 116.69 -9.20 46.48
N ALA A 146 117.24 -10.31 46.00
CA ALA A 146 116.47 -11.34 45.30
C ALA A 146 115.61 -12.10 46.31
N ALA A 147 116.15 -12.51 47.45
CA ALA A 147 115.37 -13.13 48.52
C ALA A 147 114.25 -12.19 49.03
N GLN A 148 114.54 -10.88 49.20
CA GLN A 148 113.51 -9.90 49.55
C GLN A 148 112.50 -9.69 48.41
N ALA A 149 112.94 -9.56 47.15
CA ALA A 149 112.05 -9.36 46.01
C ALA A 149 111.21 -10.61 45.70
N GLU A 150 111.70 -11.80 46.00
CA GLU A 150 110.98 -13.08 45.90
C GLU A 150 109.93 -13.18 47.01
N ALA A 151 110.27 -12.84 48.26
CA ALA A 151 109.28 -12.73 49.34
C ALA A 151 108.20 -11.66 49.03
N GLU A 152 108.59 -10.49 48.53
CA GLU A 152 107.66 -9.45 48.10
C GLU A 152 106.87 -9.82 46.83
N ALA A 153 107.40 -10.68 45.95
CA ALA A 153 106.71 -11.17 44.77
C ALA A 153 105.72 -12.28 45.12
N VAL A 154 106.05 -13.16 46.07
CA VAL A 154 105.10 -14.12 46.66
C VAL A 154 103.99 -13.36 47.37
N ALA A 155 104.31 -12.40 48.25
CA ALA A 155 103.31 -11.58 48.92
C ALA A 155 102.41 -10.81 47.92
N ARG A 156 102.98 -10.21 46.87
CA ARG A 156 102.20 -9.55 45.81
C ARG A 156 101.40 -10.52 44.94
N ALA A 157 101.87 -11.76 44.74
CA ALA A 157 101.11 -12.80 44.05
C ALA A 157 99.97 -13.34 44.91
N GLU A 158 100.13 -13.38 46.24
CA GLU A 158 99.09 -13.74 47.20
C GLU A 158 98.04 -12.63 47.33
N THR A 159 98.42 -11.35 47.43
CA THR A 159 97.45 -10.24 47.39
C THR A 159 96.75 -10.18 46.03
N ALA A 160 97.46 -10.32 44.92
CA ALA A 160 96.84 -10.35 43.59
C ALA A 160 95.91 -11.57 43.39
N ARG A 161 96.21 -12.71 44.02
CA ARG A 161 95.28 -13.87 44.06
C ARG A 161 94.06 -13.57 44.92
N ALA A 162 94.23 -12.98 46.11
CA ALA A 162 93.12 -12.62 46.99
C ALA A 162 92.20 -11.56 46.36
N GLU A 163 92.78 -10.54 45.69
CA GLU A 163 92.07 -9.52 44.92
C GLU A 163 91.36 -10.14 43.70
N ALA A 164 92.01 -11.04 42.96
CA ALA A 164 91.39 -11.74 41.84
C ALA A 164 90.26 -12.68 42.30
N GLU A 165 90.39 -13.35 43.44
CA GLU A 165 89.34 -14.20 44.00
C GLU A 165 88.18 -13.36 44.56
N ALA A 166 88.45 -12.24 45.24
CA ALA A 166 87.43 -11.30 45.67
C ALA A 166 86.68 -10.69 44.47
N ALA A 167 87.40 -10.26 43.42
CA ALA A 167 86.80 -9.79 42.19
C ALA A 167 86.01 -10.89 41.45
N ALA A 168 86.45 -12.16 41.52
CA ALA A 168 85.72 -13.29 40.96
C ALA A 168 84.44 -13.61 41.76
N ARG A 169 84.48 -13.52 43.09
CA ARG A 169 83.31 -13.66 43.99
C ARG A 169 82.29 -12.55 43.73
N VAL A 170 82.70 -11.28 43.78
CA VAL A 170 81.83 -10.15 43.43
C VAL A 170 81.26 -10.33 42.01
N LYS A 171 82.07 -10.66 41.01
CA LYS A 171 81.60 -10.90 39.63
C LYS A 171 80.77 -12.19 39.47
N ALA A 172 80.72 -13.07 40.46
CA ALA A 172 79.77 -14.18 40.52
C ALA A 172 78.46 -13.73 41.16
N GLU A 173 78.53 -13.07 42.31
CA GLU A 173 77.38 -12.48 43.03
C GLU A 173 76.60 -11.49 42.16
N THR A 174 77.28 -10.58 41.44
CA THR A 174 76.63 -9.67 40.48
C THR A 174 75.93 -10.44 39.37
N ARG A 175 76.52 -11.51 38.84
CA ARG A 175 75.88 -12.33 37.79
C ARG A 175 74.71 -13.17 38.31
N VAL A 176 74.72 -13.57 39.59
CA VAL A 176 73.56 -14.20 40.24
C VAL A 176 72.44 -13.17 40.39
N ALA A 177 72.72 -11.98 40.92
CA ALA A 177 71.74 -10.90 41.06
C ALA A 177 71.17 -10.42 39.70
N GLU A 178 72.01 -10.30 38.66
CA GLU A 178 71.58 -10.01 37.29
C GLU A 178 70.76 -11.15 36.66
N ALA A 179 70.95 -12.40 37.09
CA ALA A 179 70.17 -13.53 36.61
C ALA A 179 68.83 -13.64 37.35
N GLU A 180 68.82 -13.43 38.66
CA GLU A 180 67.63 -13.42 39.51
C GLU A 180 66.69 -12.25 39.16
N THR A 181 67.23 -11.05 38.92
CA THR A 181 66.43 -9.90 38.45
C THR A 181 65.83 -10.13 37.07
N ARG A 182 66.59 -10.71 36.11
CA ARG A 182 66.06 -11.11 34.80
C ARG A 182 64.99 -12.19 34.89
N ALA A 183 65.22 -13.24 35.67
CA ALA A 183 64.23 -14.29 35.90
C ALA A 183 62.94 -13.74 36.53
N ARG A 184 63.06 -12.74 37.42
CA ARG A 184 61.92 -12.05 38.03
C ARG A 184 61.17 -11.18 37.03
N SER A 185 61.85 -10.37 36.21
CA SER A 185 61.17 -9.59 35.16
C SER A 185 60.55 -10.48 34.08
N GLU A 186 61.21 -11.57 33.68
CA GLU A 186 60.64 -12.54 32.74
C GLU A 186 59.40 -13.25 33.29
N ALA A 187 59.37 -13.53 34.61
CA ALA A 187 58.18 -14.08 35.26
C ALA A 187 57.05 -13.05 35.37
N GLU A 188 57.37 -11.79 35.65
CA GLU A 188 56.42 -10.67 35.74
C GLU A 188 55.78 -10.39 34.37
N THR A 189 56.57 -10.28 33.30
CA THR A 189 56.07 -10.12 31.92
C THR A 189 55.25 -11.32 31.45
N ARG A 190 55.59 -12.55 31.86
CA ARG A 190 54.75 -13.73 31.56
C ARG A 190 53.41 -13.70 32.28
N ALA A 191 53.39 -13.32 33.55
CA ALA A 191 52.14 -13.19 34.31
C ALA A 191 51.23 -12.08 33.76
N GLU A 192 51.80 -10.98 33.26
CA GLU A 192 51.07 -9.91 32.55
C GLU A 192 50.45 -10.44 31.23
N ILE A 193 51.25 -11.14 30.41
CA ILE A 193 50.77 -11.77 29.15
C ILE A 193 49.69 -12.83 29.42
N GLU A 194 49.84 -13.65 30.46
CA GLU A 194 48.85 -14.67 30.84
C GLU A 194 47.54 -14.02 31.33
N ALA A 195 47.60 -12.94 32.11
CA ALA A 195 46.44 -12.20 32.58
C ALA A 195 45.68 -11.48 31.43
N ASP A 196 46.41 -10.86 30.50
CA ASP A 196 45.79 -10.25 29.30
C ASP A 196 45.15 -11.31 28.40
N ALA A 197 45.80 -12.46 28.21
CA ALA A 197 45.24 -13.57 27.44
C ALA A 197 43.97 -14.16 28.09
N GLU A 198 43.94 -14.33 29.42
CA GLU A 198 42.72 -14.72 30.13
C GLU A 198 41.61 -13.67 30.01
N ALA A 199 41.95 -12.37 30.02
CA ALA A 199 41.00 -11.28 29.83
C ALA A 199 40.40 -11.26 28.40
N GLU A 200 41.21 -11.45 27.36
CA GLU A 200 40.74 -11.60 25.97
C GLU A 200 39.86 -12.84 25.80
N ILE A 201 40.26 -13.99 26.34
CA ILE A 201 39.46 -15.23 26.33
C ILE A 201 38.11 -15.02 27.03
N ALA A 202 38.09 -14.35 28.18
CA ALA A 202 36.86 -14.00 28.90
C ALA A 202 36.01 -12.95 28.15
N GLY A 203 36.61 -12.08 27.35
CA GLY A 203 35.92 -11.17 26.42
C GLY A 203 35.24 -11.93 25.28
N HIS A 204 36.00 -12.76 24.56
CA HIS A 204 35.50 -13.59 23.47
C HIS A 204 34.43 -14.59 23.92
N ALA A 205 34.55 -15.17 25.12
CA ALA A 205 33.53 -16.05 25.69
C ALA A 205 32.19 -15.33 25.90
N ARG A 206 32.21 -14.09 26.42
CA ARG A 206 31.01 -13.25 26.61
C ARG A 206 30.38 -12.87 25.27
N ALA A 207 31.16 -12.38 24.32
CA ALA A 207 30.69 -12.07 22.97
C ALA A 207 30.09 -13.31 22.27
N ALA A 208 30.66 -14.50 22.47
CA ALA A 208 30.13 -15.75 21.94
C ALA A 208 28.81 -16.19 22.61
N THR A 209 28.60 -15.89 23.90
CA THR A 209 27.28 -16.11 24.54
C THR A 209 26.24 -15.11 24.04
N GLU A 210 26.57 -13.82 23.97
CA GLU A 210 25.67 -12.77 23.47
C GLU A 210 25.24 -13.04 22.01
N ALA A 211 26.18 -13.44 21.15
CA ALA A 211 25.87 -13.82 19.76
C ALA A 211 24.93 -15.04 19.66
N ARG A 212 25.05 -16.02 20.56
CA ARG A 212 24.15 -17.19 20.61
C ARG A 212 22.74 -16.83 21.09
N GLU A 213 22.62 -15.88 22.03
CA GLU A 213 21.32 -15.38 22.47
C GLU A 213 20.66 -14.51 21.40
N ALA A 214 21.41 -13.61 20.76
CA ALA A 214 20.94 -12.82 19.62
C ALA A 214 20.45 -13.72 18.47
N ALA A 215 21.16 -14.82 18.16
CA ALA A 215 20.74 -15.80 17.17
C ALA A 215 19.42 -16.49 17.55
N ARG A 216 19.25 -16.93 18.80
CA ARG A 216 17.98 -17.50 19.30
C ARG A 216 16.82 -16.51 19.22
N VAL A 217 17.05 -15.24 19.57
CA VAL A 217 16.02 -14.20 19.49
C VAL A 217 15.65 -13.90 18.02
N ALA A 218 16.62 -13.94 17.10
CA ALA A 218 16.35 -13.83 15.66
C ALA A 218 15.54 -15.03 15.13
N GLU A 219 15.90 -16.26 15.51
CA GLU A 219 15.18 -17.49 15.16
C GLU A 219 13.74 -17.49 15.70
N GLN A 220 13.53 -17.10 16.96
CA GLN A 220 12.20 -16.94 17.55
C GLN A 220 11.35 -15.90 16.81
N ARG A 221 11.93 -14.77 16.40
CA ARG A 221 11.25 -13.75 15.59
C ARG A 221 10.92 -14.25 14.19
N ALA A 222 11.81 -15.01 13.55
CA ALA A 222 11.56 -15.62 12.25
C ALA A 222 10.40 -16.64 12.32
N ASN A 223 10.42 -17.54 13.31
CA ASN A 223 9.35 -18.52 13.52
C ASN A 223 8.01 -17.86 13.84
N ALA A 224 7.99 -16.80 14.66
CA ALA A 224 6.78 -16.01 14.93
C ALA A 224 6.25 -15.30 13.66
N ALA A 225 7.13 -14.83 12.77
CA ALA A 225 6.74 -14.23 11.50
C ALA A 225 6.17 -15.28 10.51
N VAL A 226 6.71 -16.51 10.49
CA VAL A 226 6.18 -17.62 9.67
C VAL A 226 4.78 -18.04 10.13
N GLU A 227 4.55 -18.17 11.45
CA GLU A 227 3.20 -18.48 11.96
C GLU A 227 2.22 -17.32 11.77
N ALA A 228 2.67 -16.06 11.89
CA ALA A 228 1.84 -14.91 11.54
C ALA A 228 1.47 -14.89 10.04
N ALA A 229 2.38 -15.29 9.15
CA ALA A 229 2.12 -15.43 7.72
C ALA A 229 1.10 -16.56 7.44
N ARG A 230 1.26 -17.75 8.05
CA ARG A 230 0.27 -18.84 7.97
C ARG A 230 -1.12 -18.42 8.41
N LEU A 231 -1.24 -17.68 9.52
CA LEU A 231 -2.52 -17.16 10.00
C LEU A 231 -3.13 -16.10 9.06
N ALA A 232 -2.29 -15.34 8.35
CA ALA A 232 -2.76 -14.41 7.31
C ALA A 232 -3.23 -15.16 6.04
N GLU A 233 -2.49 -16.18 5.60
CA GLU A 233 -2.88 -17.04 4.47
C GLU A 233 -4.19 -17.80 4.75
N GLY A 234 -4.35 -18.35 5.96
CA GLY A 234 -5.60 -18.99 6.39
C GLY A 234 -6.81 -18.05 6.33
N ARG A 235 -6.66 -16.82 6.86
CA ARG A 235 -7.72 -15.79 6.77
C ARG A 235 -8.00 -15.35 5.33
N LEU A 236 -7.00 -15.32 4.46
CA LEU A 236 -7.18 -15.04 3.03
C LEU A 236 -7.90 -16.17 2.29
N ALA A 237 -7.67 -17.43 2.69
CA ALA A 237 -8.45 -18.56 2.20
C ALA A 237 -9.91 -18.47 2.67
N GLU A 238 -10.16 -18.29 3.98
CA GLU A 238 -11.51 -18.09 4.54
C GLU A 238 -12.27 -16.94 3.88
N ALA A 239 -11.58 -15.83 3.56
CA ALA A 239 -12.16 -14.68 2.89
C ALA A 239 -12.52 -14.95 1.41
N ARG A 240 -11.72 -15.75 0.69
CA ARG A 240 -12.05 -16.22 -0.67
C ARG A 240 -13.26 -17.15 -0.65
N ASP A 241 -13.23 -18.15 0.22
CA ASP A 241 -14.33 -19.06 0.51
C ASP A 241 -15.65 -18.33 0.82
N ALA A 242 -15.58 -17.24 1.60
CA ALA A 242 -16.72 -16.40 1.91
C ALA A 242 -17.20 -15.57 0.70
N ALA A 243 -16.27 -15.06 -0.13
CA ALA A 243 -16.60 -14.34 -1.35
C ALA A 243 -17.24 -15.26 -2.41
N ASP A 244 -16.74 -16.48 -2.59
CA ASP A 244 -17.28 -17.46 -3.53
C ASP A 244 -18.68 -17.94 -3.09
N ARG A 245 -18.90 -18.16 -1.79
CA ARG A 245 -20.25 -18.40 -1.24
C ARG A 245 -21.19 -17.22 -1.47
N ALA A 246 -20.71 -15.98 -1.33
CA ALA A 246 -21.50 -14.78 -1.60
C ALA A 246 -21.81 -14.59 -3.09
N ALA A 247 -20.89 -14.95 -3.99
CA ALA A 247 -21.11 -14.96 -5.43
C ALA A 247 -22.14 -16.01 -5.85
N ALA A 248 -22.03 -17.24 -5.35
CA ALA A 248 -23.01 -18.29 -5.59
C ALA A 248 -24.42 -17.91 -5.08
N ALA A 249 -24.51 -17.27 -3.90
CA ALA A 249 -25.76 -16.75 -3.36
C ALA A 249 -26.38 -15.64 -4.25
N ARG A 250 -25.58 -14.76 -4.85
CA ARG A 250 -26.05 -13.75 -5.81
C ARG A 250 -26.61 -14.38 -7.07
N VAL A 251 -25.89 -15.32 -7.69
CA VAL A 251 -26.34 -16.01 -8.91
C VAL A 251 -27.66 -16.75 -8.66
N LEU A 252 -27.83 -17.39 -7.49
CA LEU A 252 -29.09 -18.05 -7.12
C LEU A 252 -30.22 -17.04 -6.89
N ALA A 253 -29.95 -15.87 -6.30
CA ALA A 253 -30.93 -14.81 -6.14
C ALA A 253 -31.35 -14.18 -7.48
N GLU A 254 -30.39 -13.94 -8.38
CA GLU A 254 -30.62 -13.41 -9.74
C GLU A 254 -31.44 -14.41 -10.59
N HIS A 255 -31.14 -15.70 -10.53
CA HIS A 255 -31.95 -16.75 -11.15
C HIS A 255 -33.37 -16.81 -10.55
N THR A 256 -33.51 -16.69 -9.23
CA THR A 256 -34.82 -16.71 -8.55
C THR A 256 -35.67 -15.49 -8.94
N ALA A 257 -35.07 -14.31 -9.01
CA ALA A 257 -35.72 -13.09 -9.48
C ALA A 257 -36.11 -13.19 -10.96
N SER A 258 -35.25 -13.77 -11.80
CA SER A 258 -35.52 -13.95 -13.23
C SER A 258 -36.70 -14.90 -13.48
N GLU A 259 -36.77 -16.01 -12.74
CA GLU A 259 -37.92 -16.93 -12.80
C GLU A 259 -39.20 -16.30 -12.23
N GLN A 260 -39.12 -15.50 -11.17
CA GLN A 260 -40.28 -14.74 -10.68
C GLN A 260 -40.79 -13.74 -11.72
N VAL A 261 -39.90 -13.01 -12.41
CA VAL A 261 -40.28 -12.13 -13.51
C VAL A 261 -40.92 -12.92 -14.65
N ARG A 262 -40.34 -14.06 -15.06
CA ARG A 262 -40.91 -14.93 -16.10
C ARG A 262 -42.33 -15.39 -15.75
N VAL A 263 -42.53 -15.92 -14.55
CA VAL A 263 -43.85 -16.39 -14.06
C VAL A 263 -44.86 -15.25 -13.97
N LEU A 264 -44.46 -14.06 -13.53
CA LEU A 264 -45.33 -12.87 -13.50
C LEU A 264 -45.67 -12.37 -14.91
N THR A 265 -44.75 -12.43 -15.87
CA THR A 265 -45.01 -12.11 -17.28
C THR A 265 -45.99 -13.11 -17.90
N GLU A 266 -45.76 -14.42 -17.72
CA GLU A 266 -46.66 -15.48 -18.21
C GLU A 266 -48.08 -15.36 -17.63
N ALA A 267 -48.19 -15.02 -16.33
CA ALA A 267 -49.46 -14.75 -15.68
C ALA A 267 -50.15 -13.47 -16.20
N ALA A 268 -49.39 -12.41 -16.49
CA ALA A 268 -49.93 -11.17 -17.05
C ALA A 268 -50.41 -11.36 -18.50
N GLU A 269 -49.66 -12.07 -19.34
CA GLU A 269 -50.08 -12.44 -20.69
C GLU A 269 -51.37 -13.28 -20.67
N GLN A 270 -51.48 -14.23 -19.73
CA GLN A 270 -52.69 -15.04 -19.62
C GLN A 270 -53.90 -14.20 -19.17
N ALA A 271 -53.73 -13.33 -18.16
CA ALA A 271 -54.77 -12.41 -17.73
C ALA A 271 -55.22 -11.45 -18.85
N GLU A 272 -54.31 -11.03 -19.75
CA GLU A 272 -54.68 -10.25 -20.93
C GLU A 272 -55.52 -11.08 -21.92
N ARG A 273 -55.11 -12.33 -22.22
CA ARG A 273 -55.89 -13.24 -23.09
C ARG A 273 -57.30 -13.49 -22.54
N ASP A 274 -57.40 -13.78 -21.25
CA ASP A 274 -58.67 -14.03 -20.56
C ASP A 274 -59.57 -12.78 -20.62
N TYR A 275 -59.01 -11.59 -20.42
CA TYR A 275 -59.73 -10.31 -20.55
C TYR A 275 -60.15 -10.02 -22.00
N GLN A 276 -59.29 -10.27 -23.00
CA GLN A 276 -59.62 -10.12 -24.41
C GLN A 276 -60.74 -11.09 -24.83
N GLN A 277 -60.74 -12.33 -24.35
CA GLN A 277 -61.83 -13.28 -24.57
C GLN A 277 -63.13 -12.82 -23.91
N ALA A 278 -63.10 -12.44 -22.63
CA ALA A 278 -64.27 -11.91 -21.93
C ALA A 278 -64.87 -10.67 -22.62
N LEU A 279 -64.02 -9.79 -23.18
CA LEU A 279 -64.43 -8.64 -23.98
C LEU A 279 -65.07 -9.06 -25.31
N ALA A 280 -64.59 -10.12 -25.95
CA ALA A 280 -65.20 -10.67 -27.16
C ALA A 280 -66.57 -11.31 -26.88
N GLU A 281 -66.70 -12.08 -25.79
CA GLU A 281 -67.97 -12.67 -25.34
C GLU A 281 -68.98 -11.58 -24.93
N ALA A 282 -68.54 -10.53 -24.25
CA ALA A 282 -69.36 -9.36 -23.92
C ALA A 282 -69.84 -8.60 -25.18
N ARG A 283 -69.00 -8.50 -26.22
CA ARG A 283 -69.39 -7.91 -27.52
C ARG A 283 -70.40 -8.80 -28.26
N TYR A 284 -70.17 -10.10 -28.32
CA TYR A 284 -71.08 -11.05 -28.95
C TYR A 284 -72.45 -11.08 -28.29
N THR A 285 -72.50 -11.10 -26.95
CA THR A 285 -73.76 -11.06 -26.19
C THR A 285 -74.47 -9.71 -26.31
N ALA A 286 -73.73 -8.59 -26.36
CA ALA A 286 -74.31 -7.28 -26.64
C ALA A 286 -74.90 -7.18 -28.06
N GLN A 287 -74.23 -7.74 -29.07
CA GLN A 287 -74.75 -7.80 -30.44
C GLN A 287 -76.02 -8.67 -30.51
N ALA A 288 -76.00 -9.88 -29.94
CA ALA A 288 -77.17 -10.76 -29.90
C ALA A 288 -78.36 -10.14 -29.13
N ALA A 289 -78.11 -9.20 -28.19
CA ALA A 289 -79.15 -8.41 -27.55
C ALA A 289 -79.69 -7.28 -28.44
N GLN A 290 -78.85 -6.66 -29.28
CA GLN A 290 -79.27 -5.67 -30.29
C GLN A 290 -80.09 -6.32 -31.40
N ASP A 291 -79.68 -7.50 -31.89
CA ASP A 291 -80.39 -8.26 -32.92
C ASP A 291 -81.82 -8.61 -32.43
N ARG A 292 -81.94 -9.16 -31.20
CA ARG A 292 -83.25 -9.41 -30.56
C ARG A 292 -84.07 -8.14 -30.33
N ALA A 293 -83.42 -7.01 -30.02
CA ALA A 293 -84.12 -5.74 -29.89
C ALA A 293 -84.70 -5.29 -31.24
N ALA A 294 -84.00 -5.51 -32.35
CA ALA A 294 -84.51 -5.25 -33.70
C ALA A 294 -85.68 -6.18 -34.09
N GLU A 295 -85.61 -7.48 -33.78
CA GLU A 295 -86.72 -8.43 -33.96
C GLU A 295 -87.98 -8.02 -33.17
N LEU A 296 -87.79 -7.55 -31.93
CA LEU A 296 -88.88 -7.02 -31.09
C LEU A 296 -89.44 -5.71 -31.65
N ASP A 297 -88.60 -4.82 -32.19
CA ASP A 297 -89.03 -3.58 -32.81
C ASP A 297 -89.82 -3.83 -34.11
N GLU A 298 -89.43 -4.82 -34.92
CA GLU A 298 -90.17 -5.24 -36.11
C GLU A 298 -91.52 -5.92 -35.77
N THR A 299 -91.56 -6.79 -34.77
CA THR A 299 -92.83 -7.38 -34.31
C THR A 299 -93.75 -6.32 -33.69
N VAL A 300 -93.23 -5.31 -32.99
CA VAL A 300 -94.02 -4.14 -32.54
C VAL A 300 -94.55 -3.32 -33.72
N ARG A 301 -93.77 -3.10 -34.79
CA ARG A 301 -94.25 -2.44 -36.02
C ARG A 301 -95.36 -3.25 -36.70
N ALA A 302 -95.20 -4.57 -36.80
CA ALA A 302 -96.22 -5.46 -37.38
C ALA A 302 -97.52 -5.47 -36.57
N LEU A 303 -97.45 -5.55 -35.23
CA LEU A 303 -98.61 -5.49 -34.35
C LEU A 303 -99.32 -4.12 -34.42
N ARG A 304 -98.58 -3.01 -34.56
CA ARG A 304 -99.16 -1.69 -34.81
C ARG A 304 -99.89 -1.64 -36.16
N ALA A 305 -99.30 -2.17 -37.24
CA ALA A 305 -99.96 -2.23 -38.54
C ALA A 305 -101.25 -3.07 -38.53
N GLN A 306 -101.26 -4.19 -37.80
CA GLN A 306 -102.47 -5.01 -37.58
C GLN A 306 -103.53 -4.26 -36.75
N LEU A 307 -103.12 -3.49 -35.74
CA LEU A 307 -104.02 -2.67 -34.93
C LEU A 307 -104.63 -1.52 -35.74
N ASP A 308 -103.83 -0.83 -36.57
CA ASP A 308 -104.30 0.19 -37.52
C ASP A 308 -105.29 -0.40 -38.54
N GLU A 309 -105.03 -1.60 -39.06
CA GLU A 309 -105.96 -2.28 -39.97
C GLU A 309 -107.26 -2.71 -39.28
N ALA A 310 -107.17 -3.22 -38.05
CA ALA A 310 -108.33 -3.55 -37.22
C ALA A 310 -109.16 -2.31 -36.87
N GLN A 311 -108.51 -1.17 -36.58
CA GLN A 311 -109.17 0.12 -36.40
C GLN A 311 -109.89 0.56 -37.68
N ARG A 312 -109.23 0.56 -38.84
CA ARG A 312 -109.87 0.88 -40.14
C ARG A 312 -111.01 -0.09 -40.47
N PHE A 313 -110.92 -1.36 -40.05
CA PHE A 313 -112.03 -2.30 -40.18
C PHE A 313 -113.20 -1.95 -39.26
N ALA A 314 -112.94 -1.61 -37.99
CA ALA A 314 -113.96 -1.16 -37.06
C ALA A 314 -114.62 0.16 -37.50
N GLU A 315 -113.86 1.12 -38.04
CA GLU A 315 -114.36 2.35 -38.65
C GLU A 315 -115.28 2.07 -39.85
N ARG A 316 -114.86 1.18 -40.77
CA ARG A 316 -115.70 0.73 -41.90
C ARG A 316 -116.97 0.01 -41.42
N GLN A 317 -116.90 -0.76 -40.34
CA GLN A 317 -118.08 -1.40 -39.75
C GLN A 317 -118.99 -0.37 -39.06
N ALA A 318 -118.43 0.65 -38.42
CA ALA A 318 -119.18 1.73 -37.77
C ALA A 318 -119.88 2.63 -38.79
N THR A 319 -119.22 3.01 -39.89
CA THR A 319 -119.86 3.79 -40.96
C THR A 319 -120.91 2.97 -41.70
N ALA A 320 -120.68 1.67 -41.95
CA ALA A 320 -121.69 0.77 -42.50
C ALA A 320 -122.91 0.62 -41.57
N ARG A 321 -122.72 0.53 -40.25
CA ARG A 321 -123.81 0.54 -39.27
C ARG A 321 -124.56 1.87 -39.25
N ALA A 322 -123.86 3.00 -39.22
CA ALA A 322 -124.48 4.32 -39.25
C ALA A 322 -125.30 4.54 -40.54
N TYR A 323 -124.82 4.05 -41.69
CA TYR A 323 -125.57 4.07 -42.94
C TYR A 323 -126.81 3.16 -42.89
N ALA A 324 -126.69 1.94 -42.37
CA ALA A 324 -127.84 1.04 -42.20
C ALA A 324 -128.86 1.55 -41.16
N GLU A 325 -128.42 2.26 -40.13
CA GLU A 325 -129.28 2.97 -39.17
C GLU A 325 -129.97 4.18 -39.83
N GLN A 326 -129.26 4.92 -40.69
CA GLN A 326 -129.85 6.00 -41.49
C GLN A 326 -130.88 5.48 -42.50
N GLU A 327 -130.62 4.37 -43.20
CA GLU A 327 -131.61 3.71 -44.06
C GLU A 327 -132.78 3.16 -43.25
N SER A 328 -132.52 2.51 -42.10
CA SER A 328 -133.59 2.05 -41.19
C SER A 328 -134.45 3.21 -40.68
N GLN A 329 -133.85 4.37 -40.40
CA GLN A 329 -134.59 5.56 -40.00
C GLN A 329 -135.36 6.18 -41.16
N ALA A 330 -134.78 6.28 -42.35
CA ALA A 330 -135.50 6.72 -43.56
C ALA A 330 -136.69 5.79 -43.89
N ILE A 331 -136.56 4.48 -43.67
CA ILE A 331 -137.65 3.50 -43.80
C ILE A 331 -138.72 3.70 -42.73
N LYS A 332 -138.35 3.98 -41.46
CA LYS A 332 -139.31 4.33 -40.40
C LYS A 332 -140.01 5.65 -40.71
N ASP A 333 -139.29 6.68 -41.12
CA ASP A 333 -139.84 8.00 -41.43
C ASP A 333 -140.75 7.95 -42.66
N ALA A 334 -140.42 7.14 -43.67
CA ALA A 334 -141.29 6.85 -44.81
C ALA A 334 -142.54 6.04 -44.40
N ARG A 335 -142.38 5.00 -43.57
CA ARG A 335 -143.50 4.23 -43.00
C ARG A 335 -144.40 5.12 -42.18
N ASP A 336 -143.85 5.99 -41.34
CA ASP A 336 -144.58 6.86 -40.43
C ASP A 336 -145.17 8.06 -41.17
N GLY A 337 -144.56 8.49 -42.28
CA GLY A 337 -145.18 9.35 -43.28
C GLY A 337 -146.42 8.71 -43.90
N LEU A 338 -146.29 7.47 -44.41
CA LEU A 338 -147.41 6.70 -44.97
C LEU A 338 -148.50 6.43 -43.92
N VAL A 339 -148.15 6.12 -42.66
CA VAL A 339 -149.11 5.97 -41.55
C VAL A 339 -149.75 7.31 -41.21
N ASN A 340 -149.04 8.43 -41.27
CA ASN A 340 -149.62 9.76 -41.11
C ASN A 340 -150.54 10.14 -42.28
N GLU A 341 -150.33 9.63 -43.50
CA GLU A 341 -151.28 9.78 -44.61
C GLU A 341 -152.48 8.85 -44.49
N LEU A 342 -152.29 7.62 -44.01
CA LEU A 342 -153.36 6.68 -43.65
C LEU A 342 -154.19 7.24 -42.47
N GLU A 343 -153.56 7.95 -41.54
CA GLU A 343 -154.24 8.69 -40.49
C GLU A 343 -154.86 10.00 -40.98
N ARG A 344 -154.26 10.74 -41.92
CA ARG A 344 -154.93 11.92 -42.53
C ARG A 344 -156.17 11.51 -43.31
N THR A 345 -156.12 10.40 -44.04
CA THR A 345 -157.27 9.85 -44.77
C THR A 345 -158.30 9.26 -43.80
N ARG A 346 -157.91 8.52 -42.75
CA ARG A 346 -158.82 8.12 -41.66
C ARG A 346 -159.41 9.30 -40.90
N ARG A 347 -158.65 10.38 -40.65
CA ARG A 347 -159.13 11.61 -39.99
C ARG A 347 -159.98 12.46 -40.93
N ALA A 348 -159.81 12.36 -42.25
CA ALA A 348 -160.73 12.95 -43.23
C ALA A 348 -162.05 12.15 -43.29
N LEU A 349 -161.98 10.82 -43.23
CA LEU A 349 -163.14 9.93 -43.10
C LEU A 349 -163.89 10.21 -41.78
N ALA A 350 -163.16 10.26 -40.67
CA ALA A 350 -163.71 10.61 -39.35
C ALA A 350 -164.31 12.02 -39.37
N ARG A 351 -163.64 13.04 -39.93
CA ARG A 351 -164.24 14.39 -40.07
C ARG A 351 -165.46 14.46 -41.01
N ALA A 352 -165.72 13.42 -41.80
CA ALA A 352 -166.97 13.26 -42.55
C ALA A 352 -168.06 12.51 -41.77
N GLN A 353 -167.72 11.79 -40.69
CA GLN A 353 -168.63 11.03 -39.83
C GLN A 353 -168.87 11.68 -38.46
N GLU A 354 -167.93 12.49 -37.98
CA GLU A 354 -167.81 13.06 -36.63
C GLU A 354 -168.11 14.58 -36.65
N LYS A 355 -169.21 14.94 -37.34
CA LYS A 355 -169.82 16.29 -37.25
C LYS A 355 -171.04 16.29 -36.32
N ALA A 356 -170.94 15.50 -35.25
CA ALA A 356 -171.97 15.35 -34.21
C ALA A 356 -171.32 14.91 -32.88
N GLU A 357 -171.10 15.89 -31.98
CA GLU A 357 -171.01 15.72 -30.50
C GLU A 357 -169.83 14.90 -29.91
N ILE A 358 -169.31 15.09 -28.68
CA ILE A 358 -169.18 16.22 -27.74
C ILE A 358 -167.96 15.95 -26.79
N SER A 359 -167.56 16.92 -25.96
CA SER A 359 -166.33 16.99 -25.13
C SER A 359 -166.00 15.89 -24.09
N GLY A 360 -164.70 15.62 -23.86
CA GLY A 360 -164.02 15.89 -22.57
C GLY A 360 -163.34 14.77 -21.74
N GLY A 361 -162.14 15.06 -21.14
CA GLY A 361 -161.76 14.54 -19.80
C GLY A 361 -160.37 13.88 -19.54
N ARG A 362 -159.57 14.48 -18.61
CA ARG A 362 -158.63 13.92 -17.58
C ARG A 362 -157.35 13.09 -17.89
N GLN A 363 -156.20 13.59 -17.37
CA GLN A 363 -155.16 13.03 -16.43
C GLN A 363 -155.06 11.50 -16.09
N PRO A 364 -153.95 10.98 -15.45
CA PRO A 364 -152.62 11.54 -15.03
C PRO A 364 -151.43 10.58 -15.44
N GLU A 365 -150.28 10.23 -14.79
CA GLU A 365 -149.49 10.56 -13.55
C GLU A 365 -148.01 9.99 -13.62
N ILE A 366 -147.28 9.79 -12.49
CA ILE A 366 -146.14 8.83 -12.22
C ILE A 366 -144.72 9.16 -12.81
N VAL A 367 -143.52 8.98 -12.18
CA VAL A 367 -143.00 8.67 -10.80
C VAL A 367 -141.47 9.03 -10.67
N ARG A 368 -140.87 9.07 -9.46
CA ARG A 368 -139.41 9.23 -9.16
C ARG A 368 -138.73 7.88 -8.74
N PRO A 369 -137.40 7.68 -8.92
CA PRO A 369 -136.37 7.99 -7.88
C PRO A 369 -135.02 8.50 -8.48
N ALA A 370 -134.02 9.10 -7.80
CA ALA A 370 -133.61 9.26 -6.40
C ALA A 370 -132.57 8.24 -5.83
N THR A 371 -131.31 8.66 -5.67
CA THR A 371 -130.33 8.14 -4.68
C THR A 371 -129.26 9.18 -4.32
N ARG A 372 -128.84 9.21 -3.06
CA ARG A 372 -127.59 9.86 -2.58
C ARG A 372 -126.52 8.80 -2.39
N LYS A 373 -125.23 9.18 -2.40
CA LYS A 373 -124.19 8.48 -1.62
C LYS A 373 -123.70 9.41 -0.50
N SER A 374 -123.35 8.82 0.64
CA SER A 374 -122.98 9.50 1.89
C SER A 374 -121.47 9.43 2.14
N LEU A 375 -120.95 10.43 2.84
CA LEU A 375 -119.57 10.45 3.36
C LEU A 375 -119.42 9.45 4.52
N ALA A 376 -118.25 8.82 4.64
CA ALA A 376 -117.88 7.98 5.77
C ALA A 376 -117.27 8.83 6.92
N PRO A 377 -117.38 8.39 8.19
CA PRO A 377 -116.78 9.08 9.34
C PRO A 377 -115.28 8.77 9.46
N VAL A 378 -114.48 9.79 9.83
CA VAL A 378 -113.03 9.65 10.09
C VAL A 378 -112.80 9.47 11.60
N PRO A 379 -112.00 8.48 12.06
CA PRO A 379 -111.71 8.29 13.48
C PRO A 379 -110.78 9.37 14.03
N ALA A 380 -111.15 9.95 15.17
CA ALA A 380 -110.45 11.09 15.77
C ALA A 380 -109.36 10.66 16.77
N GLN A 381 -108.13 10.43 16.29
CA GLN A 381 -106.88 10.68 17.02
C GLN A 381 -105.66 10.51 16.09
N LEU A 382 -105.11 11.64 15.64
CA LEU A 382 -103.88 11.73 14.84
C LEU A 382 -102.64 11.47 15.72
N PRO A 383 -101.59 10.82 15.19
CA PRO A 383 -100.32 10.69 15.91
C PRO A 383 -99.61 12.06 16.01
N PRO A 384 -99.04 12.42 17.17
CA PRO A 384 -98.25 13.64 17.32
C PRO A 384 -96.96 13.55 16.51
N GLY A 385 -96.60 14.61 15.78
CA GLY A 385 -95.37 14.68 14.97
C GLY A 385 -95.55 14.44 13.47
N LEU A 386 -96.76 14.49 12.93
CA LEU A 386 -96.97 14.57 11.47
C LEU A 386 -96.35 15.86 10.89
N PRO A 387 -95.68 15.80 9.72
CA PRO A 387 -95.06 16.97 9.11
C PRO A 387 -96.11 17.97 8.59
N GLU A 388 -95.93 19.26 8.92
CA GLU A 388 -96.81 20.33 8.48
C GLU A 388 -96.60 20.67 7.00
N VAL A 389 -97.42 20.06 6.13
CA VAL A 389 -97.45 20.42 4.70
C VAL A 389 -98.24 21.72 4.54
N GLU A 390 -97.50 22.82 4.32
CA GLU A 390 -98.04 24.17 4.11
C GLU A 390 -99.30 24.18 3.20
N THR A 391 -100.33 24.93 3.61
CA THR A 391 -101.66 25.01 2.97
C THR A 391 -102.48 23.71 2.88
N VAL A 392 -102.05 22.58 3.45
CA VAL A 392 -102.82 21.32 3.50
C VAL A 392 -103.20 21.02 4.95
N LYS A 393 -104.48 20.75 5.22
CA LYS A 393 -104.91 20.41 6.58
C LYS A 393 -104.37 19.04 7.03
N PRO A 394 -103.99 18.84 8.31
CA PRO A 394 -103.37 17.59 8.78
C PRO A 394 -104.18 16.32 8.53
N GLU A 395 -105.52 16.38 8.55
CA GLU A 395 -106.37 15.22 8.30
C GLU A 395 -106.25 14.73 6.85
N LYS A 396 -106.03 15.65 5.90
CA LYS A 396 -105.75 15.30 4.50
C LYS A 396 -104.35 14.74 4.32
N VAL A 397 -103.36 15.27 5.02
CA VAL A 397 -101.99 14.71 5.02
C VAL A 397 -102.02 13.26 5.51
N ALA A 398 -102.68 12.99 6.64
CA ALA A 398 -102.85 11.65 7.19
C ALA A 398 -103.59 10.70 6.23
N ALA A 399 -104.72 11.12 5.64
CA ALA A 399 -105.48 10.30 4.70
C ALA A 399 -104.67 9.90 3.46
N ILE A 400 -103.85 10.81 2.92
CA ILE A 400 -102.97 10.51 1.77
C ILE A 400 -101.85 9.54 2.17
N LEU A 401 -101.24 9.72 3.33
CA LEU A 401 -100.15 8.86 3.80
C LEU A 401 -100.63 7.44 4.16
N ILE A 402 -101.82 7.30 4.74
CA ILE A 402 -102.43 5.98 5.02
C ILE A 402 -102.73 5.24 3.71
N ALA A 403 -103.45 5.88 2.77
CA ALA A 403 -103.76 5.27 1.48
C ALA A 403 -102.50 4.89 0.68
N ARG A 404 -101.40 5.66 0.84
CA ARG A 404 -100.09 5.38 0.25
C ARG A 404 -99.34 4.23 0.95
N ALA A 405 -99.49 4.08 2.26
CA ALA A 405 -98.90 2.99 3.04
C ALA A 405 -99.60 1.65 2.75
N GLU A 406 -100.91 1.67 2.58
CA GLU A 406 -101.73 0.53 2.14
C GLU A 406 -101.46 0.16 0.67
N ASN A 407 -101.24 1.15 -0.20
CA ASN A 407 -101.06 0.97 -1.65
C ASN A 407 -99.74 1.60 -2.14
N PRO A 408 -98.58 0.97 -1.87
CA PRO A 408 -97.26 1.54 -2.17
C PRO A 408 -96.97 1.72 -3.67
N ASP A 409 -97.63 0.96 -4.54
CA ASP A 409 -97.44 1.03 -6.01
C ASP A 409 -98.50 1.88 -6.73
N ALA A 410 -99.53 2.36 -6.01
CA ALA A 410 -100.61 3.17 -6.59
C ALA A 410 -100.10 4.49 -7.20
N ARG A 411 -100.70 4.90 -8.31
CA ARG A 411 -100.43 6.20 -8.96
C ARG A 411 -101.19 7.32 -8.25
N GLN A 412 -100.81 8.57 -8.54
CA GLN A 412 -101.45 9.74 -7.90
C GLN A 412 -102.94 9.86 -8.25
N ALA A 413 -103.35 9.39 -9.43
CA ALA A 413 -104.76 9.28 -9.84
C ALA A 413 -105.53 8.23 -9.00
N ASP A 414 -104.96 7.04 -8.83
CA ASP A 414 -105.57 5.95 -8.05
C ASP A 414 -105.75 6.37 -6.58
N LEU A 415 -104.74 7.04 -6.00
CA LEU A 415 -104.84 7.65 -4.66
C LEU A 415 -105.88 8.79 -4.59
N ALA A 416 -106.13 9.50 -5.68
CA ALA A 416 -107.17 10.53 -5.75
C ALA A 416 -108.57 9.93 -5.75
N GLU A 417 -108.76 8.79 -6.42
CA GLU A 417 -110.01 8.02 -6.36
C GLU A 417 -110.24 7.41 -4.97
N ILE A 418 -109.23 6.78 -4.39
CA ILE A 418 -109.29 6.16 -3.05
C ILE A 418 -109.60 7.19 -1.95
N THR A 419 -108.95 8.35 -1.96
CA THR A 419 -109.07 9.36 -0.88
C THR A 419 -110.13 10.44 -1.13
N GLY A 420 -110.60 10.60 -2.37
CA GLY A 420 -111.41 11.74 -2.78
C GLY A 420 -110.69 13.10 -2.72
N ILE A 421 -109.36 13.10 -2.60
CA ILE A 421 -108.52 14.30 -2.56
C ILE A 421 -107.91 14.55 -3.95
N SER A 422 -107.83 15.81 -4.38
CA SER A 422 -107.32 16.13 -5.72
C SER A 422 -105.83 15.80 -5.89
N ASP A 423 -105.48 15.32 -7.08
CA ASP A 423 -104.11 14.97 -7.50
C ASP A 423 -103.07 16.07 -7.15
N ARG A 424 -103.43 17.35 -7.35
CA ARG A 424 -102.57 18.50 -6.98
C ARG A 424 -102.23 18.54 -5.47
N THR A 425 -103.16 18.17 -4.60
CA THR A 425 -102.92 18.10 -3.15
C THR A 425 -102.13 16.85 -2.78
N ILE A 426 -102.44 15.70 -3.41
CA ILE A 426 -101.67 14.45 -3.24
C ILE A 426 -100.20 14.68 -3.61
N ARG A 427 -99.93 15.30 -4.76
CA ARG A 427 -98.59 15.66 -5.22
C ARG A 427 -97.87 16.64 -4.29
N LYS A 428 -98.56 17.65 -3.72
CA LYS A 428 -97.95 18.55 -2.74
C LYS A 428 -97.55 17.80 -1.45
N VAL A 429 -98.36 16.84 -0.99
CA VAL A 429 -98.03 16.04 0.20
C VAL A 429 -96.90 15.05 -0.08
N LEU A 430 -96.99 14.24 -1.12
CA LEU A 430 -95.98 13.20 -1.42
C LEU A 430 -94.60 13.80 -1.77
N ASN A 431 -94.54 15.02 -2.31
CA ASN A 431 -93.27 15.71 -2.55
C ASN A 431 -92.69 16.38 -1.28
N ALA A 432 -93.50 16.60 -0.24
CA ALA A 432 -93.09 17.28 1.00
C ALA A 432 -92.74 16.31 2.14
N VAL A 433 -93.12 15.03 2.03
CA VAL A 433 -92.91 14.00 3.06
C VAL A 433 -91.86 13.00 2.58
N PRO A 434 -90.69 12.88 3.25
CA PRO A 434 -89.68 11.88 2.93
C PRO A 434 -90.25 10.44 2.96
N ALA A 435 -89.80 9.60 2.03
CA ALA A 435 -90.28 8.22 1.88
C ALA A 435 -90.14 7.38 3.17
N GLU A 436 -89.12 7.66 3.98
CA GLU A 436 -88.88 7.05 5.29
C GLU A 436 -90.06 7.24 6.28
N ILE A 437 -90.76 8.38 6.21
CA ILE A 437 -91.92 8.66 7.07
C ILE A 437 -93.13 7.85 6.60
N VAL A 438 -93.29 7.63 5.30
CA VAL A 438 -94.36 6.81 4.72
C VAL A 438 -94.29 5.36 5.25
N GLY A 439 -93.07 4.82 5.40
CA GLY A 439 -92.85 3.52 6.02
C GLY A 439 -93.35 3.45 7.48
N ARG A 440 -92.97 4.44 8.30
CA ARG A 440 -93.38 4.50 9.72
C ARG A 440 -94.88 4.72 9.94
N VAL A 441 -95.57 5.36 8.99
CA VAL A 441 -97.04 5.48 9.05
C VAL A 441 -97.69 4.10 9.03
N ARG A 442 -97.16 3.15 8.25
CA ARG A 442 -97.65 1.77 8.20
C ARG A 442 -97.47 1.04 9.53
N GLU A 443 -96.29 1.16 10.14
CA GLU A 443 -95.98 0.57 11.45
C GLU A 443 -96.94 1.08 12.55
N LEU A 444 -97.35 2.35 12.46
CA LEU A 444 -98.31 2.98 13.38
C LEU A 444 -99.78 2.63 13.10
N THR A 445 -100.15 2.21 11.87
CA THR A 445 -101.51 1.71 11.57
C THR A 445 -101.65 0.23 11.87
N ASP A 446 -100.66 -0.59 11.53
CA ASP A 446 -100.69 -2.04 11.74
C ASP A 446 -100.71 -2.37 13.26
N GLY A 447 -100.14 -1.50 14.10
CA GLY A 447 -100.19 -1.58 15.57
C GLY A 447 -101.52 -1.24 16.25
N ARG A 448 -102.64 -1.09 15.52
CA ARG A 448 -103.97 -0.72 16.07
C ARG A 448 -105.05 -1.81 15.96
N VAL A 449 -104.68 -3.06 15.70
CA VAL A 449 -105.59 -4.22 15.73
C VAL A 449 -105.09 -5.29 16.71
N ALA A 450 -105.27 -5.00 18.00
CA ALA A 450 -105.15 -5.92 19.13
C ALA A 450 -106.11 -5.47 20.25
#